data_AF-A0A378G3A2-F1
#
_entry.id   AF-A0A378G3A2-F1
#
_cell.length_a   1.000
_cell.length_b   1.000
_cell.length_c   1.000
_cell.angle_alpha   90.00
_cell.angle_beta   90.00
_cell.angle_gamma   90.00
#
_symmetry.space_group_name_H-M   'P 1'
#
loop_
_entity.id
_entity.type
_entity.pdbx_description
1 polymer ?
#
loop_
_entity_poly.entity_id
_entity_poly.type
_entity_poly.pdbx_seq_one_letter_code
_entity_poly.pdbx_strand_id
1 'polypeptide(L)'
;MQMFQCAAEQGEGKAANSLGNMLAIYKKYPEAVEVFQLGVAAGDSTSAGFLMHGFSGPEPTDRLFYLALEKDPERARRYEQIGAVLAKYSWAQPVVPEINDIVPLPPAPLPEWDGKLKWLEEREANIPPPEPSAALIEKLAKAKQLNPATGRPLPTSPDFEKDSVAAP
;
A
#
# COMPACT_ATOMS: atom_id res chain seq x y z
N MET A 1 -4.23 20.35 9.59
CA MET A 1 -4.92 19.40 8.69
C MET A 1 -4.39 19.45 7.26
N GLN A 2 -4.04 20.62 6.71
CA GLN A 2 -3.56 20.75 5.32
C GLN A 2 -2.36 19.86 4.95
N MET A 3 -1.36 19.72 5.84
CA MET A 3 -0.21 18.82 5.57
C MET A 3 -0.63 17.33 5.54
N PHE A 4 -1.58 16.93 6.39
CA PHE A 4 -2.09 15.56 6.38
C PHE A 4 -2.90 15.27 5.12
N GLN A 5 -3.68 16.23 4.63
CA GLN A 5 -4.41 16.10 3.37
C GLN A 5 -3.44 15.86 2.21
N CYS A 6 -2.41 16.71 2.11
CA CYS A 6 -1.39 16.61 1.08
C CYS A 6 -0.64 15.26 1.14
N ALA A 7 -0.31 14.77 2.34
CA ALA A 7 0.35 13.47 2.50
C ALA A 7 -0.59 12.29 2.17
N ALA A 8 -1.86 12.38 2.55
CA ALA A 8 -2.87 11.37 2.20
C ALA A 8 -3.07 11.26 0.68
N GLU A 9 -3.17 12.40 -0.02
CA GLU A 9 -3.26 12.46 -1.49
C GLU A 9 -2.01 11.93 -2.19
N GLN A 10 -0.85 12.01 -1.54
CA GLN A 10 0.41 11.42 -2.00
C GLN A 10 0.53 9.91 -1.70
N GLY A 11 -0.49 9.30 -1.08
CA GLY A 11 -0.50 7.88 -0.75
C GLY A 11 0.16 7.53 0.58
N GLU A 12 0.26 8.46 1.53
CA GLU A 12 0.68 8.15 2.91
C GLU A 12 -0.55 7.74 3.74
N GLY A 13 -0.67 6.44 4.00
CA GLY A 13 -1.85 5.85 4.65
C GLY A 13 -2.05 6.23 6.13
N LYS A 14 -0.98 6.47 6.89
CA LYS A 14 -1.08 6.88 8.31
C LYS A 14 -1.55 8.32 8.46
N ALA A 15 -1.18 9.18 7.52
CA ALA A 15 -1.58 10.56 7.43
C ALA A 15 -3.05 10.64 7.06
N ALA A 16 -3.48 9.81 6.10
CA ALA A 16 -4.89 9.62 5.79
C ALA A 16 -5.67 9.15 7.04
N ASN A 17 -5.22 8.09 7.72
CA ASN A 17 -5.84 7.61 8.95
C ASN A 17 -5.98 8.71 10.02
N SER A 18 -4.89 9.45 10.26
CA SER A 18 -4.85 10.54 11.24
C SER A 18 -5.84 11.65 10.88
N LEU A 19 -5.95 11.99 9.59
CA LEU A 19 -6.88 12.99 9.10
C LEU A 19 -8.34 12.51 9.17
N GLY A 20 -8.64 11.27 8.80
CA GLY A 20 -9.96 10.66 8.97
C GLY A 20 -10.44 10.70 10.42
N ASN A 21 -9.55 10.35 11.37
CA ASN A 21 -9.84 10.47 12.80
C ASN A 21 -10.13 11.91 13.23
N MET A 22 -9.31 12.88 12.80
CA MET A 22 -9.56 14.29 13.12
C MET A 22 -10.90 14.77 12.55
N LEU A 23 -11.24 14.41 11.32
CA LEU A 23 -12.51 14.76 10.68
C LEU A 23 -13.70 14.15 11.43
N ALA A 24 -13.60 12.88 11.84
CA ALA A 24 -14.62 12.21 12.64
C ALA A 24 -14.83 12.89 14.01
N ILE A 25 -13.75 13.33 14.67
CA ILE A 25 -13.83 14.14 15.92
C ILE A 25 -14.58 15.45 15.68
N TYR A 26 -14.33 16.12 14.55
CA TYR A 26 -15.07 17.32 14.14
C TYR A 26 -16.45 17.03 13.55
N LYS A 27 -16.91 15.77 13.57
CA LYS A 27 -18.20 15.30 13.03
C LYS A 27 -18.37 15.55 11.53
N LYS A 28 -17.26 15.67 10.81
CA LYS A 28 -17.19 15.75 9.35
C LYS A 28 -17.10 14.34 8.79
N TYR A 29 -18.17 13.58 8.99
CA TYR A 29 -18.16 12.14 8.72
C TYR A 29 -18.00 11.79 7.24
N PRO A 30 -18.69 12.45 6.28
CA PRO A 30 -18.50 12.17 4.87
C PRO A 30 -17.03 12.35 4.44
N GLU A 31 -16.41 13.45 4.86
CA GLU A 31 -14.99 13.71 4.56
C GLU A 31 -14.06 12.71 5.27
N ALA A 32 -14.40 12.29 6.49
CA ALA A 32 -13.65 11.25 7.20
C ALA A 32 -13.66 9.93 6.42
N VAL A 33 -14.82 9.53 5.89
CA VAL A 33 -14.99 8.31 5.09
C VAL A 33 -14.17 8.37 3.80
N GLU A 34 -14.20 9.49 3.08
CA GLU A 34 -13.37 9.71 1.88
C GLU A 34 -11.87 9.58 2.21
N VAL A 35 -11.42 10.19 3.31
CA VAL A 35 -10.01 10.14 3.68
C VAL A 35 -9.61 8.76 4.18
N PHE A 36 -10.47 8.04 4.92
CA PHE A 36 -10.19 6.65 5.27
C PHE A 36 -10.10 5.77 4.02
N GLN A 37 -10.89 6.03 2.98
CA GLN A 37 -10.79 5.33 1.70
C GLN A 37 -9.43 5.54 1.03
N LEU A 38 -8.89 6.77 1.07
CA LEU A 38 -7.52 7.05 0.64
C LEU A 38 -6.49 6.27 1.48
N GLY A 39 -6.73 6.16 2.80
CA GLY A 39 -5.90 5.35 3.69
C GLY A 39 -5.87 3.88 3.28
N VAL A 40 -7.03 3.29 2.93
CA VAL A 40 -7.10 1.91 2.42
C VAL A 40 -6.37 1.77 1.09
N ALA A 41 -6.54 2.73 0.17
CA ALA A 41 -5.82 2.74 -1.10
C ALA A 41 -4.29 2.75 -0.91
N ALA A 42 -3.83 3.48 0.10
CA ALA A 42 -2.43 3.57 0.52
C ALA A 42 -1.97 2.38 1.39
N GLY A 43 -2.83 1.40 1.66
CA GLY A 43 -2.48 0.18 2.40
C GLY A 43 -2.56 0.26 3.92
N ASP A 44 -3.19 1.31 4.48
CA ASP A 44 -3.38 1.42 5.92
C ASP A 44 -4.54 0.53 6.40
N SER A 45 -4.20 -0.59 7.05
CA SER A 45 -5.17 -1.54 7.59
C SER A 45 -6.08 -0.93 8.67
N THR A 46 -5.60 0.09 9.38
CA THR A 46 -6.38 0.77 10.42
C THR A 46 -7.56 1.53 9.82
N SER A 47 -7.34 2.20 8.69
CA SER A 47 -8.37 2.90 7.92
C SER A 47 -9.43 1.93 7.39
N ALA A 48 -9.01 0.73 6.96
CA ALA A 48 -9.94 -0.34 6.60
C ALA A 48 -10.79 -0.77 7.81
N GLY A 49 -10.20 -0.87 9.00
CA GLY A 49 -10.91 -1.15 10.25
C GLY A 49 -11.95 -0.08 10.63
N PHE A 50 -11.61 1.20 10.47
CA PHE A 50 -12.57 2.29 10.69
C PHE A 50 -13.77 2.21 9.75
N LEU A 51 -13.54 1.94 8.46
CA LEU A 51 -14.62 1.77 7.49
C LEU A 51 -15.45 0.51 7.75
N MET A 52 -14.81 -0.61 8.10
CA MET A 52 -15.48 -1.85 8.49
C MET A 52 -16.46 -1.60 9.65
N HIS A 53 -15.97 -0.98 10.73
CA HIS A 53 -16.82 -0.66 11.87
C HIS A 53 -17.88 0.38 11.52
N GLY A 54 -17.56 1.43 10.76
CA GLY A 54 -18.51 2.44 10.32
C GLY A 54 -19.68 1.85 9.52
N PHE A 55 -19.40 0.98 8.54
CA PHE A 55 -20.43 0.28 7.76
C PHE A 55 -21.16 -0.82 8.53
N SER A 56 -20.62 -1.27 9.67
CA SER A 56 -21.35 -2.17 10.58
C SER A 56 -22.56 -1.50 11.25
N GLY A 57 -22.66 -0.17 11.14
CA GLY A 57 -23.76 0.66 11.66
C GLY A 57 -23.76 0.77 13.18
N PRO A 58 -22.67 1.29 13.80
CA PRO A 58 -22.60 1.44 15.24
C PRO A 58 -23.54 2.55 15.70
N GLU A 59 -23.98 2.45 16.95
CA GLU A 59 -24.81 3.49 17.57
C GLU A 59 -24.07 4.84 17.60
N PRO A 60 -24.77 5.99 17.52
CA PRO A 60 -24.14 7.32 17.65
C PRO A 60 -23.38 7.56 18.96
N THR A 61 -23.62 6.73 19.98
CA THR A 61 -22.91 6.73 21.25
C THR A 61 -21.50 6.12 21.16
N ASP A 62 -21.25 5.27 20.16
CA ASP A 62 -19.92 4.76 19.83
C ASP A 62 -19.12 5.84 19.09
N ARG A 63 -18.55 6.75 19.87
CA ARG A 63 -17.79 7.89 19.33
C ARG A 63 -16.53 7.49 18.57
N LEU A 64 -16.05 6.25 18.72
CA LEU A 64 -14.83 5.80 18.06
C LEU A 64 -15.13 5.41 16.61
N PHE A 65 -16.22 4.68 16.37
CA PHE A 65 -16.52 4.13 15.04
C PHE A 65 -17.72 4.75 14.34
N TYR A 66 -18.49 5.61 15.01
CA TYR A 66 -19.62 6.28 14.39
C TYR A 66 -19.19 7.25 13.28
N LEU A 67 -19.56 6.93 12.04
CA LEU A 67 -19.28 7.70 10.82
C LEU A 67 -20.57 8.14 10.09
N ALA A 68 -21.73 8.13 10.76
CA ALA A 68 -23.03 8.47 10.16
C ALA A 68 -23.32 7.75 8.83
N LEU A 69 -22.82 6.52 8.69
CA LEU A 69 -23.05 5.65 7.55
C LEU A 69 -24.30 4.80 7.78
N GLU A 70 -25.02 4.50 6.70
CA GLU A 70 -26.03 3.46 6.73
C GLU A 70 -25.35 2.10 6.89
N LYS A 71 -26.00 1.20 7.64
CA LYS A 71 -25.50 -0.14 7.88
C LYS A 71 -25.45 -0.93 6.56
N ASP A 72 -24.26 -1.34 6.17
CA ASP A 72 -23.99 -2.15 4.98
C ASP A 72 -23.05 -3.32 5.37
N PRO A 73 -23.62 -4.49 5.71
CA PRO A 73 -22.85 -5.64 6.14
C PRO A 73 -21.87 -6.18 5.09
N GLU A 74 -22.20 -6.06 3.80
CA GLU A 74 -21.33 -6.55 2.73
C GLU A 74 -20.13 -5.61 2.55
N ARG A 75 -20.33 -4.28 2.60
CA ARG A 75 -19.20 -3.32 2.67
C ARG A 75 -18.30 -3.59 3.85
N ALA A 76 -18.89 -3.78 5.03
CA ALA A 76 -18.14 -4.06 6.24
C ALA A 76 -17.29 -5.32 6.07
N ARG A 77 -17.87 -6.41 5.56
CA ARG A 77 -17.16 -7.66 5.26
C ARG A 77 -16.01 -7.45 4.27
N ARG A 78 -16.20 -6.67 3.20
CA ARG A 78 -15.12 -6.41 2.23
C ARG A 78 -13.96 -5.65 2.87
N TYR A 79 -14.23 -4.61 3.66
CA TYR A 79 -13.18 -3.90 4.40
C TYR A 79 -12.48 -4.78 5.44
N GLU A 80 -13.19 -5.71 6.09
CA GLU A 80 -12.59 -6.70 6.99
C GLU A 80 -11.56 -7.57 6.23
N GLN A 81 -11.97 -8.14 5.08
CA GLN A 81 -11.09 -8.98 4.26
C GLN A 81 -9.87 -8.21 3.75
N ILE A 82 -10.07 -6.99 3.26
CA ILE A 82 -8.99 -6.11 2.80
C ILE A 82 -8.05 -5.78 3.97
N GLY A 83 -8.59 -5.33 5.09
CA GLY A 83 -7.83 -5.00 6.29
C GLY A 83 -7.00 -6.18 6.81
N ALA A 84 -7.53 -7.40 6.76
CA ALA A 84 -6.82 -8.61 7.14
C ALA A 84 -5.59 -8.88 6.23
N VAL A 85 -5.74 -8.70 4.91
CA VAL A 85 -4.61 -8.82 3.97
C VAL A 85 -3.58 -7.72 4.24
N LEU A 86 -4.01 -6.46 4.35
CA LEU A 86 -3.13 -5.33 4.63
C LEU A 86 -2.33 -5.52 5.93
N ALA A 87 -2.98 -5.99 7.00
CA ALA A 87 -2.33 -6.26 8.27
C ALA A 87 -1.31 -7.42 8.15
N LYS A 88 -1.71 -8.54 7.53
CA LYS A 88 -0.86 -9.72 7.33
C LYS A 88 0.41 -9.40 6.53
N TYR A 89 0.30 -8.52 5.54
CA TYR A 89 1.38 -8.15 4.66
C TYR A 89 1.99 -6.79 4.96
N SER A 90 1.67 -6.14 6.08
CA SER A 90 2.11 -4.78 6.43
C SER A 90 3.62 -4.53 6.24
N TRP A 91 4.47 -5.52 6.53
CA TRP A 91 5.92 -5.48 6.33
C TRP A 91 6.36 -5.34 4.86
N ALA A 92 5.51 -5.74 3.92
CA ALA A 92 5.73 -5.68 2.48
C ALA A 92 5.12 -4.42 1.84
N GLN A 93 4.56 -3.51 2.66
CA GLN A 93 3.97 -2.24 2.22
C GLN A 93 2.92 -2.43 1.09
N PRO A 94 1.86 -3.20 1.34
CA PRO A 94 0.80 -3.43 0.36
C PRO A 94 0.08 -2.12 0.02
N VAL A 95 -0.45 -2.02 -1.19
CA VAL A 95 -1.29 -0.91 -1.66
C VAL A 95 -2.53 -1.47 -2.34
N VAL A 96 -3.61 -0.70 -2.37
CA VAL A 96 -4.91 -1.09 -2.98
C VAL A 96 -5.45 0.05 -3.84
N PRO A 97 -4.73 0.48 -4.89
CA PRO A 97 -5.18 1.59 -5.75
C PRO A 97 -6.56 1.34 -6.37
N GLU A 98 -6.96 0.07 -6.54
CA GLU A 98 -8.25 -0.38 -7.05
C GLU A 98 -9.39 -0.37 -6.01
N ILE A 99 -9.21 0.21 -4.81
CA ILE A 99 -10.23 0.13 -3.74
C ILE A 99 -11.62 0.62 -4.16
N ASN A 100 -11.69 1.61 -5.05
CA ASN A 100 -12.98 2.12 -5.55
C ASN A 100 -13.60 1.20 -6.61
N ASP A 101 -12.84 0.29 -7.21
CA ASP A 101 -13.37 -0.77 -8.08
C ASP A 101 -13.88 -1.96 -7.26
N ILE A 102 -13.50 -2.06 -5.97
CA ILE A 102 -13.87 -3.15 -5.07
C ILE A 102 -15.00 -2.73 -4.12
N VAL A 103 -14.86 -1.57 -3.47
CA VAL A 103 -15.78 -1.03 -2.46
C VAL A 103 -16.00 0.48 -2.72
N PRO A 104 -16.59 0.89 -3.85
CA PRO A 104 -16.84 2.30 -4.16
C PRO A 104 -17.75 2.91 -3.10
N LEU A 105 -17.43 4.07 -2.51
CA LEU A 105 -18.25 4.66 -1.44
C LEU A 105 -19.73 4.91 -1.87
N PRO A 106 -20.69 4.89 -0.93
CA PRO A 106 -22.08 5.23 -1.23
C PRO A 106 -22.19 6.61 -1.90
N PRO A 107 -23.16 6.81 -2.82
CA PRO A 107 -24.31 5.96 -3.10
C PRO A 107 -24.07 4.86 -4.14
N ALA A 108 -22.84 4.66 -4.62
CA ALA A 108 -22.55 3.66 -5.64
C ALA A 108 -22.88 2.24 -5.14
N PRO A 109 -23.49 1.36 -5.97
CA PRO A 109 -23.71 -0.03 -5.60
C PRO A 109 -22.37 -0.78 -5.54
N LEU A 110 -22.34 -1.87 -4.78
CA LEU A 110 -21.16 -2.74 -4.75
C LEU A 110 -21.04 -3.53 -6.07
N PRO A 111 -19.86 -3.49 -6.72
CA PRO A 111 -19.59 -4.34 -7.88
C PRO A 111 -19.37 -5.79 -7.45
N GLU A 112 -19.40 -6.71 -8.40
CA GLU A 112 -18.92 -8.07 -8.18
C GLU A 112 -17.44 -8.05 -7.82
N TRP A 113 -17.05 -8.84 -6.82
CA TRP A 113 -15.66 -8.94 -6.37
C TRP A 113 -15.34 -10.38 -5.99
N ASP A 114 -14.20 -10.87 -6.47
CA ASP A 114 -13.74 -12.25 -6.28
C ASP A 114 -13.00 -12.46 -4.95
N GLY A 115 -12.91 -11.43 -4.11
CA GLY A 115 -12.25 -11.48 -2.80
C GLY A 115 -10.73 -11.32 -2.88
N LYS A 116 -10.17 -10.92 -4.02
CA LYS A 116 -8.73 -10.79 -4.23
C LYS A 116 -8.30 -9.34 -4.46
N LEU A 117 -7.02 -9.08 -4.15
CA LEU A 117 -6.36 -7.79 -4.40
C LEU A 117 -5.29 -7.99 -5.46
N LYS A 118 -5.18 -7.07 -6.41
CA LYS A 118 -4.18 -7.15 -7.50
C LYS A 118 -2.78 -7.25 -6.93
N TRP A 119 -2.49 -6.46 -5.89
CA TRP A 119 -1.22 -6.49 -5.18
C TRP A 119 -0.89 -7.88 -4.62
N LEU A 120 -1.89 -8.60 -4.08
CA LEU A 120 -1.67 -9.93 -3.53
C LEU A 120 -1.42 -10.95 -4.65
N GLU A 121 -2.15 -10.85 -5.76
CA GLU A 121 -1.95 -11.72 -6.92
C GLU A 121 -0.56 -11.53 -7.55
N GLU A 122 -0.14 -10.29 -7.78
CA GLU A 122 1.21 -9.97 -8.29
C GLU A 122 2.31 -10.53 -7.37
N ARG A 123 2.09 -10.45 -6.07
CA ARG A 123 3.04 -10.93 -5.07
C ARG A 123 3.11 -12.44 -5.00
N GLU A 124 1.97 -13.12 -5.01
CA GLU A 124 1.91 -14.58 -4.99
C GLU A 124 2.36 -15.20 -6.31
N ALA A 125 2.18 -14.49 -7.43
CA ALA A 125 2.71 -14.89 -8.72
C ALA A 125 4.25 -14.96 -8.73
N ASN A 126 4.91 -14.21 -7.82
CA ASN A 126 6.37 -14.21 -7.61
C ASN A 126 7.15 -14.18 -8.94
N ILE A 127 6.66 -13.37 -9.89
CA ILE A 127 7.22 -13.29 -11.23
C ILE A 127 8.56 -12.56 -11.11
N PRO A 128 9.70 -13.19 -11.48
CA PRO A 128 10.97 -12.52 -11.43
C PRO A 128 10.95 -11.29 -12.34
N PRO A 129 11.50 -10.15 -11.90
CA PRO A 129 11.60 -8.97 -12.77
C PRO A 129 12.37 -9.35 -14.04
N PRO A 130 12.04 -8.72 -15.19
CA PRO A 130 12.75 -8.99 -16.43
C PRO A 130 14.25 -8.74 -16.22
N GLU A 131 15.09 -9.60 -16.81
CA GLU A 131 16.52 -9.43 -16.74
C GLU A 131 16.92 -8.04 -17.26
N PRO A 132 17.81 -7.31 -16.56
CA PRO A 132 18.25 -6.01 -17.02
C PRO A 132 18.97 -6.15 -18.37
N SER A 133 18.73 -5.20 -19.28
CA SER A 133 19.40 -5.22 -20.58
C SER A 133 20.93 -5.24 -20.43
N ALA A 134 21.62 -5.95 -21.33
CA ALA A 134 23.08 -6.02 -21.34
C ALA A 134 23.74 -4.63 -21.34
N ALA A 135 23.16 -3.67 -22.08
CA ALA A 135 23.62 -2.28 -22.11
C ALA A 135 23.52 -1.57 -20.74
N LEU A 136 22.46 -1.85 -19.97
CA LEU A 136 22.32 -1.30 -18.62
C LEU A 136 23.33 -1.93 -17.65
N ILE A 137 23.52 -3.26 -17.72
CA ILE A 137 24.54 -3.97 -16.94
C ILE A 137 25.92 -3.37 -17.22
N GLU A 138 26.27 -3.18 -18.50
CA GLU A 138 27.56 -2.63 -18.90
C GLU A 138 27.77 -1.18 -18.41
N LYS A 139 26.75 -0.34 -18.54
CA LYS A 139 26.79 1.05 -18.06
C LYS A 139 27.01 1.12 -16.55
N LEU A 140 26.26 0.33 -15.77
CA LEU A 140 26.35 0.31 -14.31
C LEU A 140 27.67 -0.30 -13.83
N ALA A 141 28.10 -1.40 -14.45
CA ALA A 141 29.38 -2.04 -14.14
C ALA A 141 30.55 -1.09 -14.40
N LYS A 142 30.57 -0.40 -15.56
CA LYS A 142 31.61 0.58 -15.87
C LYS A 142 31.62 1.76 -14.88
N ALA A 143 30.44 2.26 -14.49
CA ALA A 143 30.33 3.34 -13.50
C ALA A 143 30.87 2.94 -12.11
N LYS A 144 30.81 1.65 -11.77
CA LYS A 144 31.35 1.08 -10.53
C LYS A 144 32.73 0.44 -10.69
N GLN A 145 33.35 0.55 -11.87
CA GLN A 145 34.62 -0.09 -12.19
C GLN A 145 34.60 -1.61 -11.95
N LEU A 146 33.49 -2.25 -12.32
CA LEU A 146 33.27 -3.69 -12.24
C LEU A 146 33.30 -4.30 -13.65
N ASN A 147 33.64 -5.58 -13.73
CA ASN A 147 33.49 -6.39 -14.93
C ASN A 147 31.99 -6.71 -15.14
N PRO A 148 31.39 -6.38 -16.30
CA PRO A 148 29.96 -6.57 -16.53
C PRO A 148 29.52 -8.03 -16.60
N ALA A 149 30.42 -8.97 -16.91
CA ALA A 149 30.10 -10.39 -16.99
C ALA A 149 30.23 -11.09 -15.63
N THR A 150 31.14 -10.64 -14.77
CA THR A 150 31.47 -11.34 -13.50
C THR A 150 31.12 -10.57 -12.24
N GLY A 151 30.80 -9.28 -12.35
CA GLY A 151 30.57 -8.38 -11.22
C GLY A 151 31.81 -8.08 -10.38
N ARG A 152 33.00 -8.59 -10.76
CA ARG A 152 34.24 -8.39 -9.99
C ARG A 152 34.86 -7.02 -10.26
N PRO A 153 35.55 -6.41 -9.28
CA PRO A 153 36.33 -5.19 -9.49
C PRO A 153 37.31 -5.33 -10.66
N LEU A 154 37.41 -4.29 -11.49
CA LEU A 154 38.44 -4.16 -12.50
C LEU A 154 39.79 -3.86 -11.83
N PRO A 155 40.93 -4.18 -12.46
CA PRO A 155 42.26 -3.87 -11.91
C PRO A 155 42.51 -2.39 -11.60
N THR A 156 41.74 -1.50 -12.22
CA THR A 156 41.77 -0.05 -11.99
C THR A 156 40.90 0.39 -10.81
N SER A 157 40.07 -0.52 -10.27
CA SER A 157 39.18 -0.27 -9.14
C SER A 157 39.97 -0.19 -7.83
N PRO A 158 39.62 0.76 -6.94
CA PRO A 158 40.19 0.80 -5.59
C PRO A 158 39.87 -0.46 -4.76
N ASP A 159 38.80 -1.19 -5.12
CA ASP A 159 38.36 -2.41 -4.44
C ASP A 159 38.99 -3.69 -5.04
N PHE A 160 39.98 -3.56 -5.93
CA PHE A 160 40.63 -4.72 -6.55
C PHE A 160 41.61 -5.40 -5.60
N GLU A 161 41.21 -6.55 -5.05
CA GLU A 161 42.11 -7.42 -4.28
C GLU A 161 43.06 -8.18 -5.19
N LYS A 162 44.34 -7.78 -5.18
CA LYS A 162 45.41 -8.37 -6.01
C LYS A 162 45.69 -9.84 -5.69
N ASP A 163 45.33 -10.31 -4.51
CA ASP A 163 45.60 -11.70 -4.05
C ASP A 163 44.56 -12.71 -4.54
N SER A 164 43.45 -12.27 -5.15
CA SER A 164 42.38 -13.15 -5.65
C SER A 164 42.66 -13.80 -7.02
N VAL A 165 43.85 -13.55 -7.60
CA VAL A 165 44.31 -14.11 -8.88
C VAL A 165 45.27 -15.31 -8.69
N ALA A 166 45.62 -15.66 -7.44
CA ALA A 166 46.54 -16.75 -7.15
C ALA A 166 45.83 -17.99 -6.57
N ALA A 167 45.31 -18.85 -7.44
CA ALA A 167 45.33 -20.30 -7.22
C ALA A 167 45.21 -21.03 -8.59
N PRO A 168 46.10 -22.00 -8.88
CA PRO A 168 46.08 -22.79 -10.12
C PRO A 168 44.90 -23.77 -10.20
#